data_AF-A0A2T4DB36-F1
#
_entry.id   AF-A0A2T4DB36-F1
#
_cell.length_a   1.000
_cell.length_b   1.000
_cell.length_c   1.000
_cell.angle_alpha   90.00
_cell.angle_beta   90.00
_cell.angle_gamma   90.00
#
_symmetry.space_group_name_H-M   'P 1'
#
loop_
_entity.id
_entity.type
_entity.pdbx_description
1 polymer ?
#
loop_
_entity_poly.entity_id
_entity_poly.type
_entity_poly.pdbx_seq_one_letter_code
_entity_poly.pdbx_strand_id
1 'polypeptide(L)' 'MTEVYITSSGVFLPNQPISNEEMEDYLGRINGKDSVAKARILKQNGIKSRYFAIDKNQQSTHS' A
#
# COMPACT_ATOMS: atom_id res chain seq x y z
N MET A 1 -13.64 24.92 31.45
CA MET A 1 -13.15 24.24 30.24
C MET A 1 -12.46 22.97 30.69
N THR A 2 -12.71 21.85 30.02
CA THR A 2 -12.10 20.56 30.35
C THR A 2 -10.88 20.35 29.47
N GLU A 3 -9.76 19.96 30.07
CA GLU A 3 -8.52 19.71 29.33
C GLU A 3 -8.50 18.29 28.75
N VAL A 4 -7.99 18.14 27.53
CA VAL A 4 -7.91 16.87 26.80
C VAL A 4 -6.51 16.73 26.23
N TYR A 5 -5.93 15.53 26.37
CA TYR A 5 -4.57 15.21 25.95
C TYR A 5 -4.54 13.93 25.12
N ILE A 6 -3.66 13.90 24.12
CA ILE A 6 -3.27 12.66 23.46
C ILE A 6 -2.30 11.94 24.39
N THR A 7 -2.68 10.76 24.89
CA THR A 7 -1.87 9.98 25.84
C THR A 7 -1.01 8.92 25.17
N SER A 8 -1.36 8.48 23.95
CA SER A 8 -0.55 7.58 23.13
C SER A 8 -0.97 7.59 21.66
N SER A 9 -0.06 7.15 20.79
CA SER A 9 -0.32 6.83 19.37
C SER A 9 0.66 5.74 18.93
N GLY A 10 0.29 4.92 17.95
CA GLY A 10 1.11 3.83 17.43
C GLY A 10 0.86 3.59 15.94
N VAL A 11 1.85 3.04 15.25
CA VAL A 11 1.80 2.71 13.82
C VAL A 11 2.45 1.35 13.59
N PHE A 12 1.79 0.50 12.81
CA PHE A 12 2.35 -0.74 12.27
C PHE A 12 2.14 -0.77 10.76
N LEU A 13 3.22 -0.95 10.01
CA LEU A 13 3.21 -1.06 8.55
C LEU A 13 3.77 -2.44 8.18
N PRO A 14 2.99 -3.30 7.50
CA PRO A 14 3.39 -4.67 7.25
C PRO A 14 4.48 -4.71 6.16
N ASN A 15 5.47 -5.60 6.33
CA ASN A 15 6.57 -5.79 5.39
C ASN A 15 7.35 -4.49 5.11
N GLN A 16 8.06 -4.44 3.97
CA GLN A 16 8.83 -3.29 3.53
C GLN A 16 7.98 -2.36 2.65
N PRO A 17 8.28 -1.05 2.62
CA PRO A 17 7.67 -0.15 1.65
C PRO A 17 8.06 -0.59 0.24
N ILE A 18 7.08 -0.64 -0.65
CA ILE A 18 7.29 -0.95 -2.06
C ILE A 18 7.03 0.28 -2.92
N SER A 19 7.68 0.34 -4.08
CA SER A 19 7.52 1.40 -5.05
C SER A 19 6.18 1.32 -5.81
N ASN A 20 5.90 2.32 -6.66
CA ASN A 20 4.74 2.30 -7.55
C ASN A 20 4.88 1.25 -8.66
N GLU A 21 6.12 1.01 -9.07
CA GLU A 21 6.52 0.12 -10.15
C GLU A 21 6.23 -1.34 -9.76
N GLU A 22 6.50 -1.70 -8.51
CA GLU A 22 6.33 -3.06 -7.97
C GLU A 22 4.89 -3.40 -7.58
N MET A 23 3.98 -2.42 -7.55
CA MET A 23 2.63 -2.61 -6.98
C MET A 23 1.84 -3.76 -7.62
N GLU A 24 1.89 -3.87 -8.95
CA GLU A 24 1.15 -4.90 -9.68
C GLU A 24 1.79 -6.29 -9.57
N ASP A 25 3.02 -6.39 -9.07
CA ASP A 25 3.64 -7.67 -8.77
C ASP A 25 3.10 -8.27 -7.45
N TYR A 26 2.47 -7.43 -6.61
CA TYR A 26 1.76 -7.88 -5.42
C TYR A 26 0.26 -8.04 -5.68
N LEU A 27 -0.38 -7.08 -6.34
CA LEU A 27 -1.83 -7.09 -6.58
C LEU A 27 -2.27 -8.02 -7.73
N GLY A 28 -1.33 -8.39 -8.60
CA GLY A 28 -1.63 -9.13 -9.83
C GLY A 28 -2.15 -8.23 -10.95
N ARG A 29 -2.42 -8.86 -12.10
CA ARG A 29 -2.82 -8.21 -13.35
C ARG A 29 -4.12 -8.83 -13.86
N ILE A 30 -5.07 -8.00 -14.26
CA ILE A 30 -6.33 -8.48 -14.85
C ILE A 30 -6.05 -8.97 -16.27
N ASN A 31 -6.34 -10.24 -16.55
CA ASN A 31 -6.03 -10.89 -17.83
C ASN A 31 -4.55 -10.77 -18.23
N GLY A 32 -3.64 -10.72 -17.26
CA GLY A 32 -2.20 -10.57 -17.50
C GLY A 32 -1.78 -9.21 -18.07
N LYS A 33 -2.68 -8.22 -18.08
CA LYS A 33 -2.41 -6.87 -18.60
C LYS A 33 -2.18 -5.88 -17.47
N ASP A 34 -1.22 -4.97 -17.69
CA ASP A 34 -0.99 -3.82 -16.81
C ASP A 34 -2.22 -2.90 -16.81
N SER A 35 -2.48 -2.26 -15.67
CA SER A 35 -3.56 -1.29 -15.55
C SER A 35 -3.24 -0.01 -16.31
N VAL A 36 -4.05 0.28 -17.32
CA VAL A 36 -4.00 1.53 -18.10
C VAL A 36 -4.21 2.77 -17.22
N ALA A 37 -4.99 2.63 -16.14
CA ALA A 37 -5.29 3.75 -15.24
C ALA A 37 -4.18 4.02 -14.21
N LYS A 38 -3.29 3.05 -13.93
CA LYS A 38 -2.29 3.11 -12.84
C LYS A 38 -1.50 4.42 -12.87
N ALA A 39 -0.89 4.74 -14.01
CA ALA A 39 -0.04 5.92 -14.13
C ALA A 39 -0.80 7.23 -13.86
N ARG A 40 -2.02 7.37 -14.39
CA ARG A 40 -2.85 8.57 -14.18
C ARG A 40 -3.25 8.73 -12.71
N ILE A 41 -3.71 7.65 -12.08
CA ILE A 41 -4.17 7.68 -10.69
C ILE A 41 -3.01 7.97 -9.73
N LEU A 42 -1.83 7.37 -9.95
CA LEU A 42 -0.64 7.63 -9.13
C LEU A 42 -0.08 9.04 -9.31
N LYS A 43 -0.17 9.59 -10.53
CA LYS A 43 0.16 11.00 -10.77
C LYS A 43 -0.79 11.92 -10.00
N GLN A 44 -2.08 11.58 -9.93
CA GLN A 44 -3.09 12.40 -9.26
C GLN A 44 -3.01 12.32 -7.73
N ASN A 45 -2.76 11.14 -7.15
CA ASN A 45 -2.70 10.97 -5.70
C ASN A 45 -1.32 11.25 -5.09
N GLY A 46 -0.26 11.25 -5.91
CA GLY A 46 1.11 11.58 -5.48
C GLY A 46 1.83 10.51 -4.66
N ILE A 47 1.20 9.37 -4.38
CA ILE A 47 1.79 8.30 -3.56
C ILE A 47 3.00 7.72 -4.29
N LYS A 48 4.11 7.55 -3.55
CA LYS A 48 5.39 7.00 -4.07
C LYS A 48 5.70 5.62 -3.55
N SER A 49 5.28 5.31 -2.32
CA SER A 49 5.42 4.00 -1.72
C SER A 49 4.21 3.61 -0.89
N ARG A 50 4.05 2.31 -0.65
CA ARG A 50 2.97 1.72 0.15
C ARG A 50 3.39 0.39 0.73
N TYR A 51 2.57 -0.16 1.61
CA TYR A 51 2.79 -1.41 2.30
C TYR A 51 1.63 -2.36 2.00
N PHE A 52 1.93 -3.63 1.81
CA PHE A 52 0.95 -4.69 1.61
C PHE A 52 1.19 -5.80 2.62
N ALA A 53 0.12 -6.34 3.22
CA ALA A 53 0.18 -7.53 4.08
C ALA A 53 0.11 -8.85 3.30
N ILE A 54 0.46 -8.81 2.03
CA ILE A 54 0.53 -9.96 1.12
C ILE A 54 1.92 -10.03 0.47
N ASP A 55 2.33 -11.21 0.05
CA ASP A 55 3.52 -11.42 -0.77
C ASP A 55 3.20 -11.32 -2.28
N LYS A 56 4.22 -11.48 -3.13
CA LYS A 56 4.06 -11.47 -4.61
C LYS A 56 3.30 -12.69 -5.15
N ASN A 57 3.07 -13.71 -4.31
CA ASN A 57 2.23 -14.86 -4.62
C ASN A 57 0.78 -14.65 -4.13
N GLN A 58 0.43 -13.44 -3.67
CA GLN A 58 -0.87 -13.08 -3.11
C GLN A 58 -1.23 -13.86 -1.83
N GLN A 59 -0.23 -14.38 -1.11
CA GLN A 59 -0.43 -15.03 0.18
C GLN A 59 -0.33 -14.01 1.31
N SER A 60 -1.19 -14.13 2.33
CA SER A 60 -1.12 -13.26 3.51
C SER A 60 0.18 -13.50 4.27
N THR A 61 0.86 -12.43 4.68
CA THR A 61 2.11 -12.53 5.45
C THR A 61 1.92 -12.30 6.95
N HIS A 62 0.72 -11.93 7.38
CA HIS A 62 0.36 -11.67 8.78
C HIS A 62 -1.02 -12.28 9.09
N SER A 63 -1.27 -12.59 10.36
CA SER A 63 -2.53 -13.14 10.91
C SER A 63 -2.91 -12.45 12.20
#